data_AF-A0A7K0YB18-F1
#
_entry.id   AF-A0A7K0YB18-F1
#
_cell.length_a   1.000
_cell.length_b   1.000
_cell.length_c   1.000
_cell.angle_alpha   90.00
_cell.angle_beta   90.00
_cell.angle_gamma   90.00
#
_symmetry.space_group_name_H-M   'P 1'
#
loop_
_entity.id
_entity.type
_entity.pdbx_description
1 polymer ?
#
loop_
_entity_poly.entity_id
_entity_poly.type
_entity_poly.pdbx_seq_one_letter_code
_entity_poly.pdbx_strand_id
1 'polypeptide(L)' 'MNFAELGIDADIVEALASRGITSPFPIQEEAIPVALTGQDVIGQAKTGTGKTLGFG' A
#
# COMPACT_ATOMS: atom_id res chain seq x y z
N MET A 1 -3.30 11.22 5.78
CA MET A 1 -3.18 9.82 6.23
C MET A 1 -1.92 9.25 5.61
N ASN A 2 -1.13 8.46 6.33
CA ASN A 2 0.07 7.81 5.81
C ASN A 2 -0.05 6.28 5.86
N PHE A 3 0.86 5.56 5.21
CA PHE A 3 0.79 4.09 5.16
C PHE A 3 0.89 3.41 6.54
N ALA A 4 1.63 4.00 7.49
CA ALA A 4 1.73 3.46 8.84
C ALA A 4 0.39 3.57 9.60
N GLU A 5 -0.35 4.65 9.41
CA GLU A 5 -1.69 4.84 9.98
C GLU A 5 -2.73 3.86 9.40
N LEU A 6 -2.46 3.31 8.21
CA LEU A 6 -3.27 2.26 7.59
C LEU A 6 -2.91 0.85 8.07
N GLY A 7 -1.91 0.70 8.96
CA GLY A 7 -1.49 -0.59 9.49
C GLY A 7 -0.47 -1.35 8.64
N ILE A 8 0.21 -0.66 7.71
CA ILE A 8 1.30 -1.24 6.92
C ILE A 8 2.58 -1.34 7.76
N ASP A 9 3.29 -2.47 7.62
CA ASP A 9 4.55 -2.73 8.32
C ASP A 9 5.63 -1.68 8.03
N ALA A 10 6.45 -1.39 9.05
CA ALA A 10 7.40 -0.28 9.03
C ALA A 10 8.48 -0.43 7.93
N ASP A 11 8.88 -1.66 7.60
CA ASP A 11 9.85 -1.95 6.54
C ASP A 11 9.31 -1.59 5.15
N ILE A 12 8.02 -1.82 4.90
CA ILE A 12 7.35 -1.43 3.67
C ILE A 12 7.15 0.08 3.62
N VAL A 13 6.77 0.70 4.74
CA VAL A 13 6.65 2.17 4.81
C VAL A 13 7.99 2.84 4.49
N GLU A 14 9.10 2.33 5.04
CA GLU A 14 10.45 2.83 4.75
C GLU A 14 10.81 2.63 3.28
N ALA A 15 10.53 1.45 2.72
CA ALA A 15 10.77 1.16 1.31
C ALA A 15 9.97 2.10 0.38
N LEU A 16 8.71 2.41 0.70
CA LEU A 16 7.89 3.37 -0.05
C LEU A 16 8.43 4.80 0.08
N ALA A 17 8.80 5.22 1.30
CA ALA A 17 9.37 6.53 1.57
C ALA A 17 10.70 6.75 0.82
N SER A 18 11.56 5.72 0.74
CA SER A 18 12.82 5.77 -0.03
C SER A 18 12.61 6.02 -1.52
N ARG A 19 11.40 5.72 -2.02
CA ARG A 19 10.96 5.95 -3.40
C ARG A 19 10.12 7.23 -3.56
N GLY A 20 9.99 8.05 -2.52
CA GLY A 20 9.20 9.27 -2.51
C GLY A 20 7.69 9.05 -2.42
N ILE A 21 7.24 7.83 -2.09
CA ILE A 21 5.82 7.49 -1.92
C ILE A 21 5.51 7.60 -0.42
N THR A 22 5.02 8.75 0.01
CA THR A 22 4.81 9.06 1.44
C THR A 22 3.36 9.05 1.87
N SER A 23 2.42 9.15 0.92
CA SER A 23 0.98 9.13 1.17
C SER A 23 0.25 8.17 0.22
N PRO A 24 -0.73 7.42 0.71
CA PRO A 24 -1.64 6.63 -0.11
C PRO A 24 -2.54 7.55 -0.97
N PHE A 25 -3.05 7.00 -2.07
CA PHE A 25 -4.15 7.60 -2.82
C PHE A 25 -5.48 7.38 -2.08
N PRO A 26 -6.52 8.20 -2.30
CA PRO A 26 -7.81 8.06 -1.61
C PRO A 26 -8.42 6.65 -1.71
N ILE A 27 -8.32 6.01 -2.88
CA ILE A 27 -8.80 4.63 -3.05
C ILE A 27 -8.01 3.61 -2.21
N GLN A 28 -6.73 3.87 -1.95
CA GLN A 28 -5.88 3.02 -1.12
C GLN A 28 -6.17 3.20 0.37
N GLU A 29 -6.58 4.40 0.81
CA GLU A 29 -7.03 4.64 2.18
C GLU A 29 -8.25 3.78 2.54
N GLU A 30 -9.16 3.55 1.57
CA GLU A 30 -10.31 2.67 1.76
C GLU A 30 -9.97 1.18 1.55
N ALA A 31 -9.12 0.88 0.56
CA ALA A 31 -8.82 -0.51 0.18
C ALA A 31 -7.80 -1.20 1.11
N ILE A 32 -6.80 -0.48 1.62
CA ILE A 32 -5.71 -1.07 2.42
C ILE A 32 -6.24 -1.68 3.73
N PRO A 33 -7.06 -0.99 4.55
CA PRO A 33 -7.57 -1.58 5.78
C PRO A 33 -8.38 -2.86 5.51
N VAL A 34 -9.18 -2.89 4.44
CA VAL A 34 -9.94 -4.08 4.04
C VAL A 34 -9.00 -5.20 3.58
N ALA A 35 -8.00 -4.90 2.75
CA ALA A 35 -7.02 -5.86 2.27
C ALA A 35 -6.20 -6.48 3.41
N LEU A 36 -5.84 -5.70 4.43
CA LEU A 36 -5.06 -6.18 5.58
C LEU A 36 -5.85 -7.14 6.48
N THR A 37 -7.19 -7.04 6.53
CA THR A 37 -8.02 -8.00 7.27
C THR A 37 -7.98 -9.42 6.67
N GLY A 38 -7.49 -9.57 5.43
CA GLY A 38 -7.35 -10.85 4.73
C GLY A 38 -5.96 -11.48 4.75
N GLN A 39 -4.96 -10.87 5.41
CA GLN A 39 -3.55 -11.31 5.46
C GLN A 39 -2.99 -11.81 4.10
N ASP A 40 -2.55 -10.87 3.27
CA ASP A 40 -1.41 -11.09 2.38
C ASP A 40 -0.72 -9.74 2.14
N VAL A 41 0.34 -9.50 2.91
CA VAL A 41 1.29 -8.42 2.66
C VAL A 41 2.14 -8.86 1.45
N ILE A 42 1.61 -8.65 0.24
CA ILE A 42 2.30 -8.94 -1.02
C ILE A 42 3.47 -7.94 -1.14
N GLY A 43 4.59 -8.31 -0.54
CA GLY A 43 5.91 -7.74 -0.76
C GLY A 43 6.43 -8.03 -2.17
N GLN A 44 5.64 -7.70 -3.21
CA GLN A 44 6.10 -7.65 -4.60
C GLN A 44 5.74 -6.31 -5.22
N ALA A 45 6.53 -5.30 -4.86
CA ALA A 45 6.68 -4.12 -5.70
C ALA A 45 7.45 -4.51 -6.99
N LYS A 46 6.73 -5.02 -8.00
CA LYS A 46 7.23 -5.09 -9.38
C LYS A 46 6.15 -4.69 -10.40
N THR A 47 6.35 -3.46 -10.90
CA THR A 47 6.00 -2.90 -12.22
C THR A 47 4.57 -3.10 -12.74
N GLY A 48 3.79 -2.01 -12.75
CA GLY A 48 2.56 -1.92 -13.54
C GLY A 48 1.61 -0.83 -13.08
N THR A 49 2.01 0.44 -13.23
CA THR A 49 1.12 1.62 -13.41
C THR A 49 -0.29 1.54 -12.80
N GLY A 50 -0.40 1.38 -11.48
CA GLY A 50 -1.56 1.81 -10.68
C GLY A 50 -2.97 1.34 -11.11
N LYS A 51 -3.13 0.19 -11.78
CA LYS A 51 -4.47 -0.32 -12.17
C LYS A 51 -4.78 -1.77 -11.78
N THR A 52 -3.79 -2.57 -11.38
CA THR A 52 -4.00 -3.98 -11.03
C THR A 52 -4.29 -4.23 -9.53
N LEU A 53 -4.55 -3.18 -8.75
CA LEU A 53 -4.91 -3.30 -7.32
C LEU A 53 -6.30 -2.71 -7.02
N GLY A 54 -7.04 -2.30 -8.05
CA GLY A 54 -8.39 -1.74 -7.91
C GLY A 54 -9.46 -2.63 -8.50
N PHE A 55 -9.30 -3.05 -9.76
CA PHE A 55 -10.22 -3.98 -10.43
C PHE A 55 -9.45 -4.64 -11.59
N GLY A 56 -9.30 -5.96 -11.52
CA GLY A 56 -8.66 -6.80 -12.53
C GLY A 56 -8.68 -8.26 -12.07
#